data_AF-A0A7C1K588-F1
#
_entry.id   AF-A0A7C1K588-F1
#
_cell.length_a   1.000
_cell.length_b   1.000
_cell.length_c   1.000
_cell.angle_alpha   90.00
_cell.angle_beta   90.00
_cell.angle_gamma   90.00
#
_symmetry.space_group_name_H-M   'P 1'
#
loop_
_entity.id
_entity.type
_entity.pdbx_description
1 polymer ?
#
loop_
_entity_poly.entity_id
_entity_poly.type
_entity_poly.pdbx_seq_one_letter_code
_entity_poly.pdbx_strand_id
1 'polypeptide(L)'
;MAKELVVLEQRLLERNDTRAAELRRRFKEAGVLVVNLMSSPGAGKTTLLTATLPALSPEPAAVVVGDLATDNDARRLCTATPWVRQITTGTVCHLEAAMVEEAIARWDLTQLRYLFIENVGNLVCPASFDLGEAARVVLFAVTEGEDKPEKYPPILHRADLVLLTKSDLLAPLGFDVQRFVASVHRVNPKVPILPVSARTGEGLAAWLDWLRVLRGAWLSGSDERVRARLQLPERVNHEDQRS
;
A
#
# COMPACT_ATOMS: atom_id res chain seq x y z
N MET A 1 7.41 -34.15 11.36
CA MET A 1 7.76 -32.79 11.82
C MET A 1 7.93 -31.78 10.68
N ALA A 2 9.07 -31.69 9.96
CA ALA A 2 9.24 -30.63 8.93
C ALA A 2 8.21 -30.69 7.78
N LYS A 3 7.86 -31.89 7.31
CA LYS A 3 6.84 -32.09 6.26
C LYS A 3 5.43 -31.75 6.73
N GLU A 4 5.11 -31.98 8.01
CA GLU A 4 3.80 -31.64 8.59
C GLU A 4 3.67 -30.14 8.83
N LEU A 5 4.76 -29.48 9.23
CA LEU A 5 4.81 -28.02 9.38
C LEU A 5 4.53 -27.31 8.04
N VAL A 6 5.21 -27.75 6.97
CA VAL A 6 5.01 -27.20 5.61
C VAL A 6 3.57 -27.41 5.12
N VAL A 7 2.99 -28.59 5.37
CA VAL A 7 1.59 -28.88 5.00
C VAL A 7 0.61 -28.02 5.79
N LEU A 8 0.89 -27.73 7.07
CA LEU A 8 0.04 -26.86 7.87
C LEU A 8 0.10 -25.41 7.39
N GLU A 9 1.31 -24.89 7.11
CA GLU A 9 1.51 -23.54 6.57
C GLU A 9 0.78 -23.36 5.23
N GLN A 10 0.87 -24.33 4.34
CA GLN A 10 0.16 -24.32 3.05
C GLN A 10 -1.36 -24.25 3.23
N ARG A 11 -1.93 -25.06 4.13
CA ARG A 11 -3.37 -25.05 4.40
C ARG A 11 -3.86 -23.73 4.99
N LEU A 12 -3.05 -23.07 5.83
CA LEU A 12 -3.38 -21.76 6.38
C LEU A 12 -3.41 -20.70 5.27
N LEU A 13 -2.43 -20.72 4.37
CA LEU A 13 -2.39 -19.82 3.21
C LEU A 13 -3.56 -20.06 2.25
N GLU A 14 -3.87 -21.32 1.92
CA GLU A 14 -5.02 -21.68 1.06
C GLU A 14 -6.35 -21.19 1.64
N ARG A 15 -6.53 -21.31 2.96
CA ARG A 15 -7.72 -20.80 3.66
C ARG A 15 -7.76 -19.27 3.62
N ASN A 16 -6.62 -18.61 3.78
CA ASN A 16 -6.52 -17.16 3.64
C ASN A 16 -6.90 -16.71 2.23
N ASP A 17 -6.34 -17.36 1.20
CA ASP A 17 -6.57 -17.03 -0.21
C ASP A 17 -8.03 -17.20 -0.62
N THR A 18 -8.69 -18.25 -0.11
CA THR A 18 -10.14 -18.44 -0.32
C THR A 18 -10.95 -17.27 0.22
N ARG A 19 -10.61 -16.78 1.43
CA ARG A 19 -11.27 -15.62 2.04
C ARG A 19 -10.94 -14.32 1.30
N ALA A 20 -9.69 -14.15 0.89
CA ALA A 20 -9.23 -12.99 0.14
C ALA A 20 -9.96 -12.87 -1.20
N ALA A 21 -10.17 -14.00 -1.90
CA ALA A 21 -10.93 -14.05 -3.15
C ALA A 21 -12.39 -13.62 -2.95
N GLU A 22 -13.04 -14.06 -1.87
CA GLU A 22 -14.41 -13.68 -1.54
C GLU A 22 -14.52 -12.19 -1.15
N LEU A 23 -13.59 -11.67 -0.34
CA LEU A 23 -13.51 -10.25 -0.02
C LEU A 23 -13.35 -9.40 -1.28
N ARG A 24 -12.41 -9.77 -2.16
CA ARG A 24 -12.17 -9.12 -3.44
C ARG A 24 -13.43 -9.04 -4.29
N ARG A 25 -14.19 -10.13 -4.37
CA ARG A 25 -15.48 -10.18 -5.08
C ARG A 25 -16.48 -9.20 -4.47
N ARG A 26 -16.67 -9.24 -3.15
CA ARG A 26 -17.56 -8.33 -2.41
C ARG A 26 -17.19 -6.86 -2.59
N PHE A 27 -15.90 -6.53 -2.53
CA PHE A 27 -15.42 -5.17 -2.79
C PHE A 27 -15.76 -4.74 -4.21
N LYS A 28 -15.53 -5.60 -5.20
CA LYS A 28 -15.80 -5.32 -6.61
C LYS A 28 -17.28 -5.07 -6.88
N GLU A 29 -18.14 -5.92 -6.31
CA GLU A 29 -19.60 -5.76 -6.38
C GLU A 29 -20.08 -4.46 -5.72
N ALA A 30 -19.47 -4.06 -4.60
CA ALA A 30 -19.78 -2.79 -3.92
C ALA A 30 -19.12 -1.56 -4.58
N GLY A 31 -18.23 -1.75 -5.55
CA GLY A 31 -17.55 -0.65 -6.22
C GLY A 31 -16.40 0.00 -5.42
N VAL A 32 -15.84 -0.70 -4.43
CA VAL A 32 -14.83 -0.17 -3.47
C VAL A 32 -13.42 -0.58 -3.88
N LEU A 33 -12.58 0.37 -4.34
CA LEU A 33 -11.18 0.04 -4.62
C LEU A 33 -10.42 -0.18 -3.29
N VAL A 34 -9.88 -1.38 -3.11
CA VAL A 34 -9.09 -1.71 -1.91
C VAL A 34 -7.59 -1.68 -2.22
N VAL A 35 -6.82 -0.96 -1.41
CA VAL A 35 -5.37 -0.79 -1.57
C VAL A 35 -4.64 -1.16 -0.28
N ASN A 36 -3.71 -2.09 -0.35
CA ASN A 36 -2.88 -2.53 0.77
C ASN A 36 -1.56 -1.76 0.79
N LEU A 37 -1.36 -0.93 1.81
CA LEU A 37 -0.14 -0.17 2.04
C LEU A 37 0.80 -0.96 2.95
N MET A 38 1.96 -1.35 2.42
CA MET A 38 2.97 -2.12 3.16
C MET A 38 4.29 -1.37 3.20
N SER A 39 5.01 -1.46 4.31
CA SER A 39 6.25 -0.70 4.50
C SER A 39 7.06 -1.20 5.69
N SER A 40 8.27 -0.69 5.87
CA SER A 40 8.91 -0.72 7.19
C SER A 40 8.18 0.17 8.21
N PRO A 41 8.39 -0.01 9.52
CA PRO A 41 7.96 0.97 10.52
C PRO A 41 8.50 2.36 10.21
N GLY A 42 7.67 3.40 10.37
CA GLY A 42 8.10 4.79 10.18
C GLY A 42 8.30 5.25 8.72
N ALA A 43 7.94 4.44 7.72
CA ALA A 43 8.00 4.82 6.30
C ALA A 43 6.96 5.90 5.92
N GLY A 44 5.96 6.13 6.77
CA GLY A 44 5.01 7.24 6.62
C GLY A 44 3.62 6.88 6.10
N LYS A 45 3.17 5.62 6.20
CA LYS A 45 1.82 5.16 5.81
C LYS A 45 0.70 6.03 6.40
N THR A 46 0.60 6.17 7.72
CA THR A 46 -0.40 7.02 8.39
C THR A 46 -0.37 8.47 7.90
N THR A 47 0.83 9.01 7.66
CA THR A 47 0.98 10.41 7.22
C THR A 47 0.54 10.59 5.77
N LEU A 48 0.88 9.64 4.89
CA LEU A 48 0.37 9.59 3.53
C LEU A 48 -1.16 9.53 3.53
N LEU A 49 -1.75 8.67 4.36
CA LEU A 49 -3.21 8.52 4.45
C LEU A 49 -3.88 9.78 5.01
N THR A 50 -3.30 10.43 6.01
CA THR A 50 -3.81 11.70 6.55
C THR A 50 -3.85 12.79 5.48
N ALA A 51 -2.90 12.80 4.53
CA ALA A 51 -2.91 13.73 3.40
C ALA A 51 -3.83 13.25 2.25
N THR A 52 -3.95 11.94 2.04
CA THR A 52 -4.73 11.34 0.95
C THR A 52 -6.23 11.48 1.18
N LEU A 53 -6.71 11.20 2.40
CA LEU A 53 -8.15 11.13 2.68
C LEU A 53 -8.89 12.46 2.41
N PRO A 54 -8.40 13.63 2.87
CA PRO A 54 -9.05 14.91 2.55
C PRO A 54 -8.95 15.24 1.06
N ALA A 55 -7.86 14.86 0.40
CA ALA A 55 -7.63 15.16 -1.03
C ALA A 55 -8.45 14.27 -1.99
N LEU A 56 -9.04 13.17 -1.48
CA LEU A 56 -10.01 12.36 -2.21
C LEU A 56 -11.44 12.90 -2.12
N SER A 57 -11.73 13.82 -1.20
CA SER A 57 -13.06 14.40 -1.04
C SER A 57 -13.61 14.97 -2.37
N PRO A 58 -14.88 14.70 -2.74
CA PRO A 58 -15.94 14.10 -1.93
C PRO A 58 -16.04 12.56 -2.02
N GLU A 59 -15.04 11.85 -2.55
CA GLU A 59 -15.08 10.39 -2.69
C GLU A 59 -14.82 9.70 -1.33
N PRO A 60 -15.83 9.03 -0.71
CA PRO A 60 -15.66 8.52 0.66
C PRO A 60 -14.62 7.42 0.73
N ALA A 61 -13.71 7.54 1.69
CA ALA A 61 -12.63 6.58 1.90
C ALA A 61 -12.59 6.09 3.36
N ALA A 62 -12.36 4.79 3.51
CA ALA A 62 -12.19 4.13 4.80
C ALA A 62 -10.75 3.65 4.99
N VAL A 63 -10.35 3.45 6.25
CA VAL A 63 -9.05 2.87 6.61
C VAL A 63 -9.21 1.77 7.63
N VAL A 64 -8.61 0.62 7.34
CA VAL A 64 -8.31 -0.42 8.33
C VAL A 64 -6.83 -0.32 8.67
N VAL A 65 -6.52 -0.17 9.96
CA VAL A 65 -5.15 0.00 10.47
C VAL A 65 -4.73 -1.27 11.20
N GLY A 66 -3.64 -1.91 10.77
CA GLY A 66 -3.04 -3.05 11.44
C GLY A 66 -1.78 -2.63 12.20
N ASP A 67 -1.78 -2.85 13.52
CA ASP A 67 -0.60 -2.64 14.36
C ASP A 67 -0.51 -3.72 15.44
N LEU A 68 0.70 -3.98 15.93
CA LEU A 68 0.93 -4.94 17.01
C LEU A 68 0.28 -4.46 18.30
N ALA A 69 0.36 -3.16 18.56
CA ALA A 69 -0.13 -2.53 19.78
C ALA A 69 -0.53 -1.08 19.55
N THR A 70 -1.39 -0.56 20.44
CA THR A 70 -1.91 0.81 20.44
C THR A 70 -2.89 1.12 19.29
N ASP A 71 -3.59 2.25 19.40
CA ASP A 71 -4.57 2.76 18.43
C ASP A 71 -4.17 4.16 17.91
N ASN A 72 -2.90 4.54 18.06
CA ASN A 72 -2.41 5.89 17.77
C ASN A 72 -2.64 6.29 16.30
N ASP A 73 -2.33 5.39 15.37
CA ASP A 73 -2.52 5.62 13.94
C ASP A 73 -4.01 5.77 13.59
N ALA A 74 -4.86 4.89 14.14
CA ALA A 74 -6.31 5.00 13.98
C ALA A 74 -6.87 6.33 14.51
N ARG A 75 -6.45 6.76 15.72
CA ARG A 75 -6.88 8.05 16.29
C ARG A 75 -6.50 9.24 15.41
N ARG A 76 -5.30 9.23 14.84
CA ARG A 76 -4.86 10.26 13.91
C ARG A 76 -5.73 10.29 12.67
N LEU A 77 -6.06 9.14 12.10
CA LEU A 77 -6.88 9.01 10.90
C LEU A 77 -8.36 9.35 11.10
N CYS A 78 -8.90 9.17 12.32
CA CYS A 78 -10.27 9.58 12.66
C CYS A 78 -10.51 11.09 12.47
N THR A 79 -9.45 11.91 12.45
CA THR A 79 -9.56 13.34 12.15
C THR A 79 -9.85 13.64 10.67
N ALA A 80 -9.57 12.69 9.77
CA ALA A 80 -9.71 12.84 8.33
C ALA A 80 -10.91 12.06 7.74
N THR A 81 -11.36 10.99 8.40
CA THR A 81 -12.55 10.22 7.99
C THR A 81 -13.21 9.55 9.20
N PRO A 82 -14.56 9.43 9.24
CA PRO A 82 -15.24 8.66 10.29
C PRO A 82 -15.09 7.14 10.12
N TRP A 83 -14.62 6.67 8.95
CA TRP A 83 -14.54 5.25 8.61
C TRP A 83 -13.16 4.66 8.93
N VAL A 84 -12.84 4.57 10.22
CA VAL A 84 -11.56 3.99 10.68
C VAL A 84 -11.79 2.81 11.62
N ARG A 85 -11.02 1.73 11.42
CA ARG A 85 -10.99 0.55 12.29
C ARG A 85 -9.55 0.14 12.57
N GLN A 86 -9.24 -0.02 13.86
CA GLN A 86 -7.99 -0.62 14.31
C GLN A 86 -8.13 -2.15 14.37
N ILE A 87 -7.12 -2.85 13.89
CA ILE A 87 -6.87 -4.26 14.15
C ILE A 87 -5.60 -4.33 15.00
N THR A 88 -5.73 -4.84 16.23
CA THR A 88 -4.58 -5.11 17.09
C THR A 88 -4.16 -6.56 16.88
N THR A 89 -3.02 -6.77 16.23
CA THR A 89 -2.54 -8.11 15.86
C THR A 89 -1.83 -8.83 17.00
N GLY A 90 -1.53 -8.12 18.09
CA GLY A 90 -0.79 -8.65 19.24
C GLY A 90 0.64 -8.99 18.85
N THR A 91 0.93 -10.28 18.70
CA THR A 91 2.26 -10.78 18.30
C THR A 91 2.38 -11.08 16.81
N VAL A 92 1.27 -11.03 16.06
CA VAL A 92 1.27 -11.34 14.63
C VAL A 92 1.82 -10.15 13.83
N CYS A 93 2.80 -10.42 12.97
CA CYS A 93 3.55 -9.39 12.22
C CYS A 93 2.93 -8.98 10.87
N HIS A 94 1.70 -9.40 10.59
CA HIS A 94 0.97 -9.17 9.34
C HIS A 94 -0.54 -9.19 9.59
N LEU A 95 -1.30 -8.76 8.59
CA LEU A 95 -2.75 -8.95 8.54
C LEU A 95 -3.12 -10.19 7.71
N GLU A 96 -4.26 -10.78 8.03
CA GLU A 96 -4.90 -11.85 7.26
C GLU A 96 -6.28 -11.39 6.76
N ALA A 97 -6.78 -12.02 5.69
CA ALA A 97 -8.09 -11.68 5.11
C ALA A 97 -9.23 -11.77 6.14
N ALA A 98 -9.18 -12.76 7.05
CA ALA A 98 -10.18 -12.91 8.11
C ALA A 98 -10.22 -11.71 9.08
N MET A 99 -9.07 -11.12 9.38
CA MET A 99 -8.99 -9.95 10.27
C MET A 99 -9.59 -8.71 9.60
N VAL A 100 -9.33 -8.53 8.30
CA VAL A 100 -9.91 -7.45 7.51
C VAL A 100 -11.43 -7.61 7.41
N GLU A 101 -11.90 -8.83 7.11
CA GLU A 101 -13.32 -9.17 7.06
C GLU A 101 -14.05 -8.83 8.35
N GLU A 102 -13.47 -9.20 9.50
CA GLU A 102 -14.04 -8.89 10.82
C GLU A 102 -14.08 -7.38 11.08
N ALA A 103 -13.01 -6.65 10.78
CA ALA A 103 -12.92 -5.21 11.02
C ALA A 103 -14.00 -4.42 10.26
N ILE A 104 -14.33 -4.87 9.05
CA ILE A 104 -15.30 -4.21 8.17
C ILE A 104 -16.72 -4.81 8.26
N ALA A 105 -16.95 -5.84 9.08
CA ALA A 105 -18.19 -6.62 9.07
C ALA A 105 -19.48 -5.79 9.28
N ARG A 106 -19.37 -4.63 9.96
CA ARG A 106 -20.49 -3.72 10.24
C ARG A 106 -20.57 -2.52 9.29
N TRP A 107 -19.70 -2.43 8.29
CA TRP A 107 -19.71 -1.36 7.32
C TRP A 107 -20.61 -1.68 6.14
N ASP A 108 -21.40 -0.69 5.73
CA ASP A 108 -22.06 -0.71 4.44
C ASP A 108 -21.06 -0.27 3.36
N LEU A 109 -20.47 -1.24 2.68
CA LEU A 109 -19.44 -1.00 1.65
C LEU A 109 -19.95 -0.15 0.49
N THR A 110 -21.26 -0.09 0.24
CA THR A 110 -21.85 0.70 -0.85
C THR A 110 -21.73 2.21 -0.62
N GLN A 111 -21.43 2.63 0.62
CA GLN A 111 -21.18 4.03 0.98
C GLN A 111 -19.74 4.47 0.71
N LEU A 112 -18.86 3.54 0.35
CA LEU A 112 -17.43 3.78 0.20
C LEU A 112 -17.00 3.73 -1.27
N ARG A 113 -15.97 4.51 -1.58
CA ARG A 113 -15.29 4.51 -2.88
C ARG A 113 -13.93 3.81 -2.80
N TYR A 114 -13.24 4.00 -1.67
CA TYR A 114 -11.92 3.45 -1.39
C TYR A 114 -11.86 2.82 0.00
N LEU A 115 -11.07 1.76 0.12
CA LEU A 115 -10.63 1.20 1.39
C LEU A 115 -9.12 1.08 1.37
N PHE A 116 -8.45 1.76 2.29
CA PHE A 116 -7.03 1.58 2.52
C PHE A 116 -6.80 0.60 3.66
N ILE A 117 -5.95 -0.39 3.43
CA ILE A 117 -5.43 -1.25 4.47
C ILE A 117 -4.03 -0.75 4.80
N GLU A 118 -3.89 -0.08 5.93
CA GLU A 118 -2.58 0.24 6.49
C GLU A 118 -2.04 -1.02 7.20
N ASN A 119 -1.19 -1.79 6.51
CA ASN A 119 -0.67 -3.03 7.05
C ASN A 119 0.33 -2.79 8.18
N VAL A 120 0.69 -3.86 8.90
CA VAL A 120 1.74 -3.82 9.91
C VAL A 120 3.05 -3.34 9.27
N GLY A 121 3.82 -2.52 10.01
CA GLY A 121 5.16 -2.10 9.58
C GLY A 121 6.14 -3.26 9.51
N ASN A 122 6.12 -4.02 8.41
CA ASN A 122 6.99 -5.16 8.15
C ASN A 122 7.14 -5.39 6.63
N LEU A 123 8.37 -5.61 6.15
CA LEU A 123 8.67 -5.88 4.73
C LEU A 123 8.79 -7.38 4.39
N VAL A 124 8.61 -8.26 5.37
CA VAL A 124 8.78 -9.71 5.24
C VAL A 124 7.43 -10.43 5.34
N CYS A 125 6.80 -10.42 6.53
CA CYS A 125 5.59 -11.21 6.77
C CYS A 125 4.42 -10.87 5.83
N PRO A 126 4.10 -9.58 5.56
CA PRO A 126 2.93 -9.22 4.75
C PRO A 126 3.00 -9.69 3.29
N ALA A 127 4.19 -10.00 2.77
CA ALA A 127 4.37 -10.39 1.36
C ALA A 127 3.54 -11.64 0.97
N SER A 128 3.33 -12.55 1.92
CA SER A 128 2.72 -13.86 1.69
C SER A 128 1.19 -13.89 1.79
N PHE A 129 0.55 -12.84 2.30
CA PHE A 129 -0.87 -12.86 2.62
C PHE A 129 -1.66 -11.95 1.67
N ASP A 130 -2.60 -12.52 0.92
CA ASP A 130 -3.63 -11.75 0.19
C ASP A 130 -4.74 -11.33 1.16
N LEU A 131 -5.17 -10.06 1.08
CA LEU A 131 -6.25 -9.50 1.89
C LEU A 131 -7.49 -9.18 1.05
N GLY A 132 -7.48 -9.54 -0.24
CA GLY A 132 -8.52 -9.20 -1.21
C GLY A 132 -8.32 -7.83 -1.85
N GLU A 133 -7.16 -7.19 -1.63
CA GLU A 133 -6.82 -5.87 -2.16
C GLU A 133 -6.66 -5.86 -3.67
N ALA A 134 -7.20 -4.86 -4.37
CA ALA A 134 -7.01 -4.71 -5.80
C ALA A 134 -5.55 -4.39 -6.18
N ALA A 135 -4.82 -3.71 -5.29
CA ALA A 135 -3.41 -3.40 -5.49
C ALA A 135 -2.60 -3.38 -4.19
N ARG A 136 -1.32 -3.76 -4.34
CA ARG A 136 -0.28 -3.74 -3.33
C ARG A 136 0.66 -2.57 -3.57
N VAL A 137 0.71 -1.64 -2.62
CA VAL A 137 1.58 -0.46 -2.68
C VAL A 137 2.64 -0.57 -1.60
N VAL A 138 3.91 -0.58 -2.01
CA VAL A 138 5.04 -0.70 -1.09
C VAL A 138 5.69 0.67 -0.91
N LEU A 139 5.82 1.12 0.33
CA LEU A 139 6.50 2.36 0.67
C LEU A 139 7.93 2.08 1.12
N PHE A 140 8.88 2.81 0.55
CA PHE A 140 10.23 2.98 1.08
C PHE A 140 10.43 4.46 1.35
N ALA A 141 10.82 4.83 2.56
CA ALA A 141 11.21 6.20 2.84
C ALA A 141 12.66 6.46 2.42
N VAL A 142 12.95 7.68 1.95
CA VAL A 142 14.31 8.15 1.66
C VAL A 142 15.27 7.88 2.83
N THR A 143 14.79 7.99 4.07
CA THR A 143 15.56 7.74 5.29
C THR A 143 16.00 6.28 5.50
N GLU A 144 15.56 5.36 4.65
CA GLU A 144 15.84 3.93 4.78
C GLU A 144 17.00 3.43 3.89
N GLY A 145 17.50 4.30 3.00
CA GLY A 145 18.60 4.00 2.07
C GLY A 145 18.16 3.39 0.73
N GLU A 146 19.01 3.57 -0.29
CA GLU A 146 18.73 3.23 -1.70
C GLU A 146 18.72 1.72 -1.96
N ASP A 147 19.49 0.96 -1.17
CA ASP A 147 19.71 -0.49 -1.36
C ASP A 147 18.66 -1.35 -0.66
N LYS A 148 17.76 -0.74 0.11
CA LYS A 148 16.75 -1.46 0.88
C LYS A 148 15.81 -2.33 0.06
N PRO A 149 15.30 -1.90 -1.13
CA PRO A 149 14.43 -2.71 -1.97
C PRO A 149 14.96 -4.13 -2.23
N GLU A 150 16.23 -4.26 -2.62
CA GLU A 150 16.88 -5.54 -2.91
C GLU A 150 16.99 -6.49 -1.71
N LYS A 151 16.95 -5.95 -0.49
CA LYS A 151 17.00 -6.75 0.74
C LYS A 151 15.67 -7.43 1.06
N TYR A 152 14.58 -7.01 0.41
CA TYR A 152 13.24 -7.57 0.62
C TYR A 152 12.54 -7.96 -0.69
N PRO A 153 13.11 -8.89 -1.50
CA PRO A 153 12.52 -9.24 -2.79
C PRO A 153 11.05 -9.71 -2.77
N PRO A 154 10.61 -10.56 -1.80
CA PRO A 154 9.25 -11.12 -1.83
C PRO A 154 8.13 -10.08 -1.85
N ILE A 155 8.27 -8.98 -1.11
CA ILE A 155 7.22 -7.94 -1.05
C ILE A 155 7.15 -7.13 -2.35
N LEU A 156 8.30 -6.94 -3.01
CA LEU A 156 8.42 -6.19 -4.25
C LEU A 156 7.95 -6.97 -5.47
N HIS A 157 8.17 -8.29 -5.51
CA HIS A 157 7.71 -9.13 -6.63
C HIS A 157 6.21 -9.02 -6.90
N ARG A 158 5.42 -8.72 -5.86
CA ARG A 158 3.97 -8.57 -5.93
C ARG A 158 3.48 -7.12 -5.81
N ALA A 159 4.39 -6.15 -5.80
CA ALA A 159 4.02 -4.73 -5.74
C ALA A 159 3.46 -4.25 -7.09
N ASP A 160 2.35 -3.52 -7.03
CA ASP A 160 1.75 -2.84 -8.19
C ASP A 160 2.24 -1.39 -8.32
N LEU A 161 2.72 -0.80 -7.22
CA LEU A 161 3.35 0.52 -7.16
C LEU A 161 4.35 0.58 -6.01
N VAL A 162 5.48 1.24 -6.24
CA VAL A 162 6.41 1.64 -5.19
C VAL A 162 6.30 3.14 -4.95
N LEU A 163 6.12 3.55 -3.69
CA LEU A 163 6.20 4.95 -3.29
C LEU A 163 7.55 5.21 -2.60
N LEU A 164 8.31 6.17 -3.11
CA LEU A 164 9.49 6.70 -2.44
C LEU A 164 9.06 7.88 -1.55
N THR A 165 8.77 7.59 -0.28
CA THR A 165 8.20 8.57 0.65
C THR A 165 9.25 9.45 1.31
N LYS A 166 8.82 10.60 1.84
CA LYS A 166 9.72 11.64 2.38
C LYS A 166 10.68 12.16 1.32
N SER A 167 10.21 12.29 0.07
CA SER A 167 11.00 12.76 -1.07
C SER A 167 11.56 14.18 -0.88
N ASP A 168 10.95 14.96 0.01
CA ASP A 168 11.47 16.25 0.47
C ASP A 168 12.84 16.17 1.16
N LEU A 169 13.31 14.95 1.50
CA LEU A 169 14.61 14.70 2.10
C LEU A 169 15.67 14.20 1.10
N LEU A 170 15.35 14.08 -0.19
CA LEU A 170 16.29 13.59 -1.21
C LEU A 170 17.60 14.40 -1.23
N ALA A 171 17.50 15.72 -1.38
CA ALA A 171 18.65 16.62 -1.42
C ALA A 171 19.44 16.68 -0.09
N PRO A 172 18.83 16.94 1.08
CA PRO A 172 19.59 17.05 2.33
C PRO A 172 20.24 15.74 2.78
N LEU A 173 19.77 14.58 2.30
CA LEU A 173 20.38 13.28 2.58
C LEU A 173 21.34 12.80 1.48
N GLY A 174 21.49 13.55 0.38
CA GLY A 174 22.31 13.14 -0.75
C GLY A 174 21.86 11.82 -1.37
N PHE A 175 20.55 11.54 -1.33
CA PHE A 175 19.98 10.24 -1.72
C PHE A 175 20.09 10.03 -3.22
N ASP A 176 20.64 8.88 -3.63
CA ASP A 176 20.78 8.53 -5.04
C ASP A 176 19.50 7.85 -5.57
N VAL A 177 18.63 8.66 -6.19
CA VAL A 177 17.37 8.19 -6.79
C VAL A 177 17.62 7.13 -7.86
N GLN A 178 18.67 7.26 -8.68
CA GLN A 178 18.94 6.31 -9.76
C GLN A 178 19.37 4.95 -9.21
N ARG A 179 20.18 4.96 -8.15
CA ARG A 179 20.54 3.73 -7.42
C ARG A 179 19.31 3.06 -6.81
N PHE A 180 18.39 3.83 -6.21
CA PHE A 180 17.14 3.31 -5.68
C PHE A 180 16.26 2.70 -6.77
N VAL A 181 16.08 3.39 -7.90
CA VAL A 181 15.30 2.89 -9.04
C VAL A 181 15.90 1.58 -9.56
N ALA A 182 17.23 1.53 -9.74
CA ALA A 182 17.92 0.31 -10.16
C ALA A 182 17.74 -0.83 -9.14
N SER A 183 17.77 -0.54 -7.84
CA SER A 183 17.54 -1.49 -6.75
C SER A 183 16.13 -2.09 -6.80
N VAL A 184 15.10 -1.25 -6.97
CA VAL A 184 13.72 -1.73 -7.16
C VAL A 184 13.59 -2.58 -8.42
N HIS A 185 14.13 -2.11 -9.56
CA HIS A 185 13.98 -2.78 -10.85
C HIS A 185 14.80 -4.05 -11.00
N ARG A 186 15.86 -4.26 -10.19
CA ARG A 186 16.53 -5.55 -10.06
C ARG A 186 15.58 -6.66 -9.57
N VAL A 187 14.57 -6.30 -8.77
CA VAL A 187 13.59 -7.25 -8.22
C VAL A 187 12.29 -7.28 -9.04
N ASN A 188 11.75 -6.10 -9.38
CA ASN A 188 10.53 -5.95 -10.15
C ASN A 188 10.75 -4.95 -11.30
N PRO A 189 11.19 -5.41 -12.50
CA PRO A 189 11.66 -4.54 -13.58
C PRO A 189 10.64 -3.57 -14.16
N LYS A 190 9.35 -3.76 -13.88
CA LYS A 190 8.25 -2.99 -14.50
C LYS A 190 7.41 -2.22 -13.48
N VAL A 191 7.71 -2.32 -12.18
CA VAL A 191 6.91 -1.63 -11.18
C VAL A 191 7.10 -0.12 -11.32
N PRO A 192 6.01 0.67 -11.38
CA PRO A 192 6.11 2.11 -11.34
C PRO A 192 6.65 2.56 -9.97
N ILE A 193 7.41 3.65 -9.98
CA ILE A 193 7.99 4.26 -8.79
C ILE A 193 7.53 5.72 -8.76
N LEU A 194 6.94 6.15 -7.65
CA LEU A 194 6.48 7.52 -7.45
C LEU A 194 7.13 8.15 -6.21
N PRO A 195 7.95 9.20 -6.37
CA PRO A 195 8.39 10.03 -5.25
C PRO A 195 7.21 10.81 -4.66
N VAL A 196 7.05 10.78 -3.34
CA VAL A 196 5.97 11.49 -2.64
C VAL A 196 6.47 12.12 -1.34
N SER A 197 6.08 13.37 -1.12
CA SER A 197 6.16 14.01 0.19
C SER A 197 4.76 14.38 0.67
N ALA A 198 4.26 13.67 1.68
CA ALA A 198 3.05 14.06 2.38
C ALA A 198 3.23 15.36 3.20
N ARG A 199 4.49 15.81 3.41
CA ARG A 199 4.80 17.05 4.13
C ARG A 199 4.64 18.27 3.21
N THR A 200 5.19 18.21 2.00
CA THR A 200 5.13 19.32 1.04
C THR A 200 3.95 19.23 0.07
N GLY A 201 3.33 18.04 -0.04
CA GLY A 201 2.28 17.73 -1.00
C GLY A 201 2.80 17.27 -2.37
N GLU A 202 4.11 17.32 -2.59
CA GLU A 202 4.74 16.86 -3.84
C GLU A 202 4.43 15.38 -4.10
N GLY A 203 4.08 15.06 -5.34
CA GLY A 203 3.72 13.69 -5.75
C GLY A 203 2.30 13.24 -5.34
N LEU A 204 1.60 13.95 -4.45
CA LEU A 204 0.25 13.56 -4.03
C LEU A 204 -0.75 13.57 -5.20
N ALA A 205 -0.67 14.54 -6.11
CA ALA A 205 -1.57 14.59 -7.27
C ALA A 205 -1.42 13.33 -8.15
N ALA A 206 -0.18 12.94 -8.46
CA ALA A 206 0.11 11.73 -9.24
C ALA A 206 -0.33 10.44 -8.51
N TRP A 207 -0.21 10.40 -7.18
CA TRP A 207 -0.71 9.31 -6.36
C TRP A 207 -2.24 9.18 -6.44
N LEU A 208 -2.97 10.30 -6.31
CA LEU A 208 -4.43 10.33 -6.41
C LEU A 208 -4.91 9.95 -7.82
N ASP A 209 -4.21 10.39 -8.86
CA ASP A 209 -4.55 10.05 -10.24
C ASP A 209 -4.32 8.56 -10.51
N TRP A 210 -3.23 7.98 -9.99
CA TRP A 210 -3.00 6.54 -10.04
C TRP A 210 -4.15 5.76 -9.39
N LEU A 211 -4.63 6.20 -8.22
CA LEU A 211 -5.80 5.58 -7.54
C LEU A 211 -7.07 5.65 -8.40
N ARG A 212 -7.36 6.82 -9.00
CA ARG A 212 -8.56 7.01 -9.83
C ARG A 212 -8.53 6.14 -11.09
N VAL A 213 -7.39 6.10 -11.79
CA VAL A 213 -7.19 5.27 -12.98
C VAL A 213 -7.29 3.79 -12.63
N LEU A 214 -6.61 3.35 -11.57
CA LEU A 214 -6.70 1.97 -11.08
C LEU A 214 -8.14 1.59 -10.76
N ARG A 215 -8.88 2.47 -10.07
CA ARG A 215 -10.29 2.21 -9.74
C ARG A 215 -11.15 2.02 -11.00
N GLY A 216 -11.04 2.90 -11.98
CA GLY A 216 -11.78 2.79 -13.24
C GLY A 216 -11.49 1.47 -13.95
N ALA A 217 -10.21 1.10 -14.00
CA ALA A 217 -9.75 -0.15 -14.59
C ALA A 217 -10.30 -1.39 -13.89
N TRP A 218 -10.17 -1.41 -12.57
CA TRP A 218 -10.58 -2.53 -11.73
C TRP A 218 -12.08 -2.80 -11.83
N LEU A 219 -12.92 -1.76 -11.86
CA LEU A 219 -14.37 -1.90 -12.05
C LEU A 219 -14.75 -2.35 -13.46
N SER A 220 -14.02 -1.90 -14.49
CA SER A 220 -14.27 -2.32 -15.88
C SER A 220 -13.84 -3.77 -16.17
N GLY A 221 -13.12 -4.43 -15.25
CA GLY A 221 -12.56 -5.76 -15.46
C GLY A 221 -11.34 -5.79 -16.39
N SER A 222 -10.72 -4.63 -16.67
CA SER A 222 -9.57 -4.49 -17.59
C SER A 222 -8.22 -4.85 -16.95
N ASP A 223 -8.20 -5.69 -15.91
CA ASP A 223 -7.11 -5.87 -14.94
C ASP A 223 -5.72 -6.11 -15.55
N GLU A 224 -5.63 -6.81 -16.70
CA GLU A 224 -4.34 -7.09 -17.36
C GLU A 224 -3.74 -5.89 -18.11
N ARG A 225 -4.54 -4.92 -18.56
CA ARG A 225 -4.06 -3.84 -19.44
C ARG A 225 -3.65 -2.58 -18.69
N VAL A 226 -4.11 -2.39 -17.46
CA VAL A 226 -3.85 -1.16 -16.69
C VAL A 226 -2.59 -1.24 -15.85
N ARG A 227 -2.27 -2.43 -15.30
CA ARG A 227 -0.98 -2.67 -14.63
C ARG A 227 0.22 -2.38 -15.53
N ALA A 228 0.07 -2.54 -16.85
CA ALA A 228 1.11 -2.24 -17.84
C ALA A 228 1.13 -0.79 -18.35
N ARG A 229 0.09 0.03 -18.08
CA ARG A 229 -0.12 1.36 -18.72
C ARG A 229 -0.08 2.55 -17.77
N LEU A 230 0.05 2.35 -16.46
CA LEU A 230 0.29 3.44 -15.50
C LEU A 230 1.75 3.92 -15.61
N GLN A 231 2.14 4.41 -16.79
CA GLN A 231 3.34 5.22 -16.96
C GLN A 231 3.06 6.56 -16.30
N LEU A 232 3.49 6.70 -15.05
CA LEU A 232 3.56 7.99 -14.39
C LEU A 232 4.40 8.94 -15.25
N PRO A 233 4.03 10.22 -15.39
CA PRO A 233 4.77 11.15 -16.23
C PRO A 233 6.25 11.20 -15.81
N GLU A 234 7.16 11.02 -16.77
CA GLU A 234 8.59 11.25 -16.59
C GLU A 234 8.82 12.72 -16.20
N ARG A 235 8.90 13.02 -14.91
CA ARG A 235 9.47 14.29 -14.44
C ARG A 235 10.35 14.05 -13.22
N VAL A 236 11.57 13.60 -13.51
CA VAL A 236 12.75 13.98 -12.72
C VAL A 236 13.81 14.45 -13.72
N ASN A 237 13.57 15.62 -14.34
CA ASN A 237 14.68 16.41 -14.87
C ASN A 237 15.10 17.35 -13.75
N HIS A 238 16.20 16.99 -13.10
CA HIS A 238 17.02 17.94 -12.35
C HIS A 238 17.68 18.88 -13.36
N GLU A 239 17.00 19.97 -13.70
CA GLU A 239 17.67 21.19 -14.15
C GLU A 239 17.49 22.25 -13.06
N ASP A 240 18.38 22.18 -12.07
CA ASP A 240 18.83 23.36 -11.34
C ASP A 240 20.22 23.08 -10.76
N GLN A 241 21.17 22.86 -11.68
CA GLN A 241 22.56 23.19 -11.47
C GLN A 241 22.89 24.33 -12.42
N ARG A 242 22.75 25.58 -11.95
CA ARG A 242 23.58 26.77 -12.25
C ARG A 242 22.83 28.05 -11.86
N SER A 243 23.16 28.57 -10.68
CA SER A 243 23.47 29.98 -10.44
C SER A 243 24.31 30.11 -9.18
#